data_AF-A0A9X8H5R5-F1
#
_entry.id   AF-A0A9X8H5R5-F1
#
_cell.length_a   1.000
_cell.length_b   1.000
_cell.length_c   1.000
_cell.angle_alpha   90.00
_cell.angle_beta   90.00
_cell.angle_gamma   90.00
#
_symmetry.space_group_name_H-M   'P 1'
#
loop_
_entity.id
_entity.type
_entity.pdbx_description
1 polymer ?
#
loop_
_entity_poly.entity_id
_entity_poly.type
_entity_poly.pdbx_seq_one_letter_code
_entity_poly.pdbx_strand_id
1 'polypeptide(L)'
;MASKIPATFKAVTPFIRRAEELDRDRSRPESQMVAYYCRQYAMELGIKLRNHDASDEASNYLLSLMEALELEMRSLPAHTHEEGRIICENFAYDIFMRAD
;
A
#
# COMPACT_ATOMS: atom_id res chain seq x y z
N MET A 1 -1.50 8.94 -12.34
CA MET A 1 -0.45 9.65 -11.60
C MET A 1 -0.81 9.57 -10.13
N ALA A 2 0.09 9.14 -9.25
CA ALA A 2 -0.19 9.16 -7.82
C ALA A 2 -0.48 10.61 -7.39
N SER A 3 -1.61 10.84 -6.76
CA SER A 3 -1.97 12.12 -6.17
C SER A 3 -0.87 12.55 -5.18
N LYS A 4 -0.54 13.84 -5.15
CA LYS A 4 0.48 14.36 -4.24
C LYS A 4 0.06 14.03 -2.80
N ILE A 5 0.96 13.39 -2.04
CA ILE A 5 0.69 13.03 -0.64
C ILE A 5 0.54 14.32 0.18
N PRO A 6 -0.59 14.51 0.90
CA PRO A 6 -0.79 15.65 1.80
C PRO A 6 0.30 15.73 2.88
N ALA A 7 0.67 16.93 3.32
CA ALA A 7 1.74 17.13 4.30
C ALA A 7 1.45 16.44 5.65
N THR A 8 0.18 16.45 6.08
CA THR A 8 -0.33 15.75 7.27
C THR A 8 -0.19 14.24 7.17
N PHE A 9 -0.10 13.69 5.95
CA PHE A 9 0.04 12.27 5.67
C PHE A 9 1.49 11.85 5.48
N LYS A 10 2.47 12.64 5.90
CA LYS A 10 3.91 12.28 5.78
C LYS A 10 4.21 10.85 6.24
N ALA A 11 3.53 10.36 7.29
CA ALA A 11 3.70 9.00 7.81
C ALA A 11 3.31 7.87 6.83
N VAL A 12 2.46 8.13 5.82
CA VAL A 12 2.09 7.11 4.81
C VAL A 12 3.16 6.94 3.73
N THR A 13 4.03 7.94 3.56
CA THR A 13 5.06 8.00 2.50
C THR A 13 5.91 6.74 2.34
N PRO A 14 6.49 6.13 3.39
CA PRO A 14 7.31 4.93 3.22
C PRO A 14 6.53 3.76 2.62
N PHE A 15 5.26 3.60 2.97
CA PHE A 15 4.41 2.50 2.47
C PHE A 15 4.03 2.71 1.00
N ILE A 16 3.70 3.95 0.62
CA ILE A 16 3.41 4.29 -0.78
C ILE A 16 4.65 4.10 -1.66
N ARG A 17 5.81 4.60 -1.22
CA ARG A 17 7.06 4.42 -1.96
C ARG A 17 7.42 2.94 -2.09
N ARG A 18 7.22 2.15 -1.03
CA ARG A 18 7.47 0.72 -1.09
C ARG A 18 6.54 0.03 -2.09
N ALA A 19 5.27 0.38 -2.14
CA ALA A 19 4.35 -0.13 -3.15
C ALA A 19 4.80 0.24 -4.57
N GLU A 20 5.21 1.49 -4.81
CA GLU A 20 5.72 1.94 -6.12
C GLU A 20 7.03 1.24 -6.53
N GLU A 21 7.89 0.87 -5.58
CA GLU A 21 9.07 0.03 -5.84
C GLU A 21 8.66 -1.38 -6.26
N LEU A 22 7.72 -1.99 -5.53
CA LEU A 22 7.25 -3.34 -5.78
C LEU A 22 6.43 -3.46 -7.08
N ASP A 23 5.71 -2.41 -7.48
CA ASP A 23 5.03 -2.36 -8.79
C ASP A 23 6.01 -2.51 -9.96
N ARG A 24 7.27 -2.10 -9.78
CA ARG A 24 8.33 -2.19 -10.78
C ARG A 24 9.09 -3.51 -10.69
N ASP A 25 8.95 -4.23 -9.59
CA ASP A 25 9.55 -5.54 -9.42
C ASP A 25 8.76 -6.59 -10.23
N ARG A 26 9.46 -7.20 -11.19
CA ARG A 26 8.95 -8.29 -12.03
C ARG A 26 9.60 -9.64 -11.70
N SER A 27 10.50 -9.66 -10.72
CA SER A 27 11.29 -10.84 -10.36
C SER A 27 10.55 -11.78 -9.40
N ARG A 28 9.61 -11.24 -8.61
CA ARG A 28 8.84 -11.98 -7.62
C ARG A 28 7.34 -11.89 -7.93
N PRO A 29 6.60 -13.01 -8.03
CA PRO A 29 5.17 -12.99 -8.26
C PRO A 29 4.40 -12.36 -7.08
N GLU A 30 4.94 -12.41 -5.87
CA GLU A 30 4.31 -11.85 -4.67
C GLU A 30 4.35 -10.31 -4.63
N SER A 31 5.23 -9.66 -5.40
CA SER A 31 5.49 -8.22 -5.29
C SER A 31 4.23 -7.38 -5.51
N GLN A 32 3.36 -7.77 -6.44
CA GLN A 32 2.09 -7.07 -6.67
C GLN A 32 1.13 -7.18 -5.47
N MET A 33 1.05 -8.35 -4.84
CA MET A 33 0.21 -8.53 -3.67
C MET A 33 0.75 -7.72 -2.48
N VAL A 34 2.07 -7.74 -2.26
CA VAL A 34 2.69 -6.95 -1.20
C VAL A 34 2.54 -5.45 -1.46
N ALA A 35 2.61 -4.99 -2.71
CA ALA A 35 2.35 -3.60 -3.08
C ALA A 35 0.91 -3.18 -2.71
N TYR A 36 -0.08 -4.02 -3.03
CA TYR A 36 -1.47 -3.81 -2.64
C TYR A 36 -1.61 -3.68 -1.11
N TYR A 37 -1.04 -4.60 -0.33
CA TYR A 37 -1.12 -4.53 1.14
C TYR A 37 -0.37 -3.32 1.72
N CYS A 38 0.72 -2.86 1.09
CA CYS A 38 1.38 -1.61 1.46
C CYS A 38 0.44 -0.41 1.27
N ARG A 39 -0.29 -0.34 0.15
CA ARG A 39 -1.30 0.71 -0.10
C ARG A 39 -2.50 0.59 0.83
N GLN A 40 -2.95 -0.63 1.13
CA GLN A 40 -4.07 -0.85 2.03
C GLN A 40 -3.72 -0.33 3.44
N TYR A 41 -2.53 -0.65 3.93
CA TYR A 41 -2.06 -0.12 5.21
C TYR A 41 -1.89 1.42 5.17
N ALA A 42 -1.39 1.97 4.06
CA ALA A 42 -1.30 3.42 3.87
C ALA A 42 -2.69 4.10 3.91
N MET A 43 -3.72 3.46 3.35
CA MET A 43 -5.11 3.93 3.39
C MET A 43 -5.66 3.89 4.82
N GLU A 44 -5.49 2.79 5.54
CA GLU A 44 -5.92 2.66 6.94
C GLU A 44 -5.27 3.72 7.84
N LEU A 45 -3.96 3.95 7.66
CA LEU A 45 -3.23 4.99 8.37
C LEU A 45 -3.69 6.39 7.95
N GLY A 46 -3.91 6.62 6.66
CA GLY A 46 -4.40 7.89 6.11
C GLY A 46 -5.79 8.27 6.65
N ILE A 47 -6.72 7.31 6.77
CA ILE A 47 -8.04 7.53 7.38
C ILE A 47 -7.89 8.01 8.83
N LYS A 48 -6.99 7.40 9.62
CA LYS A 48 -6.73 7.83 11.00
C LYS A 48 -6.16 9.24 11.06
N LEU A 49 -5.24 9.60 10.15
CA LEU A 49 -4.64 10.93 10.09
C LEU A 49 -5.63 12.00 9.64
N ARG A 50 -6.56 11.67 8.72
CA ARG A 50 -7.64 12.56 8.26
C ARG A 50 -8.52 13.08 9.40
N ASN A 51 -8.63 12.36 10.52
CA ASN A 51 -9.37 12.85 11.69
C ASN A 51 -8.82 14.18 12.24
N HIS A 52 -7.58 14.52 11.91
CA HIS A 52 -6.92 15.77 12.26
C HIS A 52 -6.71 16.72 11.07
N ASP A 53 -7.23 16.37 9.88
CA ASP A 53 -7.12 17.14 8.64
C ASP A 53 -8.40 17.00 7.80
N ALA A 54 -9.29 17.99 7.95
CA ALA A 54 -10.57 18.06 7.24
C ALA A 54 -10.45 18.68 5.83
N SER A 55 -9.24 18.84 5.29
CA SER A 55 -9.06 19.45 3.97
C SER A 55 -9.58 18.57 2.83
N ASP A 56 -9.95 19.22 1.74
CA ASP A 56 -10.29 18.55 0.48
C ASP A 56 -9.06 17.83 -0.10
N GLU A 57 -7.85 18.33 0.12
CA GLU A 57 -6.61 17.67 -0.30
C GLU A 57 -6.46 16.28 0.35
N ALA A 58 -6.67 16.19 1.67
CA ALA A 58 -6.66 14.93 2.40
C ALA A 58 -7.76 13.98 1.92
N SER A 59 -8.97 14.49 1.70
CA SER A 59 -10.11 13.70 1.24
C SER A 59 -9.91 13.18 -0.19
N ASN A 60 -9.45 14.04 -1.12
CA ASN A 60 -9.18 13.68 -2.51
C ASN A 60 -8.05 12.66 -2.63
N TYR A 61 -6.99 12.79 -1.80
CA TYR A 61 -5.92 11.81 -1.75
C TYR A 61 -6.45 10.42 -1.38
N LEU A 62 -7.25 10.31 -0.31
CA LEU A 62 -7.79 9.01 0.12
C LEU A 62 -8.77 8.41 -0.88
N LEU A 63 -9.61 9.24 -1.52
CA LEU A 63 -10.48 8.79 -2.60
C LEU A 63 -9.67 8.20 -3.76
N SER A 64 -8.62 8.90 -4.22
CA SER A 64 -7.77 8.39 -5.29
C SER A 64 -6.99 7.13 -4.92
N LEU A 65 -6.58 6.99 -3.65
CA LEU A 65 -5.91 5.79 -3.14
C LEU A 65 -6.88 4.60 -3.06
N MET A 66 -8.14 4.85 -2.68
CA MET A 66 -9.19 3.84 -2.66
C MET A 66 -9.51 3.32 -4.07
N GLU A 67 -9.64 4.21 -5.05
CA GLU A 67 -9.83 3.83 -6.46
C GLU A 67 -8.67 2.96 -6.98
N ALA A 68 -7.43 3.29 -6.61
CA ALA A 68 -6.26 2.47 -6.95
C ALA A 68 -6.34 1.07 -6.31
N LEU A 69 -6.69 0.99 -5.03
CA LEU A 69 -6.86 -0.29 -4.31
C LEU A 69 -7.95 -1.16 -4.94
N GLU A 70 -9.09 -0.58 -5.31
CA GLU A 70 -10.17 -1.31 -5.97
C GLU A 70 -9.75 -1.87 -7.33
N LEU A 71 -8.97 -1.12 -8.11
CA LEU A 71 -8.44 -1.56 -9.39
C LEU A 71 -7.40 -2.68 -9.19
N GLU A 72 -6.47 -2.50 -8.25
CA GLU A 72 -5.42 -3.47 -7.95
C GLU A 72 -6.00 -4.80 -7.46
N MET A 73 -6.95 -4.77 -6.53
CA MET A 73 -7.61 -5.99 -6.03
C MET A 73 -8.24 -6.82 -7.15
N ARG A 74 -8.82 -6.18 -8.18
CA ARG A 74 -9.41 -6.89 -9.33
C ARG A 74 -8.38 -7.59 -10.21
N SER A 75 -7.13 -7.13 -10.18
CA SER A 75 -6.02 -7.70 -10.95
C SER A 75 -5.25 -8.78 -10.19
N LEU A 76 -5.39 -8.83 -8.88
CA LEU A 76 -4.75 -9.85 -8.05
C LEU A 76 -5.49 -11.19 -8.17
N PRO A 77 -4.77 -12.32 -8.02
CA PRO A 77 -5.41 -13.63 -7.85
C PRO A 77 -6.36 -13.60 -6.66
N ALA A 78 -7.48 -14.34 -6.77
CA ALA A 78 -8.40 -14.52 -5.66
C ALA A 78 -7.65 -15.14 -4.47
N HIS A 79 -7.75 -14.51 -3.32
CA HIS A 79 -7.11 -14.94 -2.09
C HIS A 79 -7.98 -14.50 -0.91
N THR A 80 -7.86 -15.22 0.19
CA THR A 80 -8.39 -14.81 1.50
C THR A 80 -7.46 -13.79 2.13
N HIS A 81 -7.99 -13.03 3.09
CA HIS A 81 -7.18 -12.08 3.85
C HIS A 81 -5.99 -12.76 4.56
N GLU A 82 -6.19 -13.97 5.07
CA GLU A 82 -5.15 -14.75 5.75
C GLU A 82 -4.03 -15.19 4.79
N GLU A 83 -4.37 -15.64 3.59
CA GLU A 83 -3.37 -15.99 2.57
C GLU A 83 -2.54 -14.76 2.17
N GLY A 84 -3.17 -13.60 2.02
CA GLY A 84 -2.48 -12.35 1.74
C GLY A 84 -1.52 -11.94 2.86
N ARG A 85 -1.94 -12.09 4.13
CA ARG A 85 -1.09 -11.87 5.31
C ARG A 85 0.13 -12.78 5.29
N ILE A 86 -0.06 -14.08 5.10
CA ILE A 86 1.03 -15.07 5.05
C ILE A 86 2.04 -14.74 3.95
N ILE A 87 1.56 -14.34 2.76
CA ILE A 87 2.43 -13.93 1.66
C ILE A 87 3.28 -12.72 2.05
N CYS A 88 2.68 -11.71 2.68
CA CYS A 88 3.40 -10.53 3.15
C CYS A 88 4.45 -10.88 4.23
N GLU A 89 4.12 -11.75 5.17
CA GLU A 89 5.02 -12.19 6.24
C GLU A 89 6.23 -12.96 5.69
N ASN A 90 6.00 -13.92 4.80
CA ASN A 90 7.08 -14.66 4.14
C ASN A 90 7.97 -13.73 3.32
N PHE A 91 7.37 -12.80 2.56
CA PHE A 91 8.11 -11.82 1.79
C PHE A 91 9.01 -10.94 2.67
N ALA A 92 8.50 -10.47 3.81
CA ALA A 92 9.25 -9.68 4.77
C ALA A 92 10.36 -10.49 5.45
N TYR A 93 10.07 -11.74 5.82
CA TYR A 93 11.04 -12.65 6.43
C TYR A 93 12.22 -12.94 5.48
N ASP A 94 11.96 -13.19 4.20
CA ASP A 94 13.00 -13.39 3.18
C ASP A 94 13.94 -12.19 3.07
N ILE A 95 13.39 -10.97 3.09
CA ILE A 95 14.19 -9.74 3.04
C ILE A 95 15.00 -9.59 4.32
N PHE A 96 14.36 -9.79 5.46
CA PHE A 96 15.02 -9.72 6.76
C PHE A 96 16.22 -10.67 6.84
N MET A 97 16.07 -11.90 6.33
CA MET A 97 17.14 -12.90 6.36
C MET A 97 18.29 -12.66 5.39
N ARG A 98 18.09 -11.80 4.37
CA ARG A 98 19.14 -11.38 3.44
C ARG A 98 19.83 -10.09 3.85
N ALA A 99 19.29 -9.39 4.85
CA ALA A 99 19.82 -8.13 5.34
C ALA A 99 20.84 -8.29 6.47
N ASP A 100 20.87 -9.47 7.11
CA ASP A 100 21.94 -9.93 8.01
C ASP A 100 23.12 -10.49 7.20
#